data_AF-A0A1S9CM70-F1
#
_entry.id   AF-A0A1S9CM70-F1
#
_cell.length_a   1.000
_cell.length_b   1.000
_cell.length_c   1.000
_cell.angle_alpha   90.00
_cell.angle_beta   90.00
_cell.angle_gamma   90.00
#
_symmetry.space_group_name_H-M   'P 1'
#
loop_
_entity.id
_entity.type
_entity.pdbx_description
1 polymer ?
#
loop_
_entity_poly.entity_id
_entity_poly.type
_entity_poly.pdbx_seq_one_letter_code
_entity_poly.pdbx_strand_id
1 'polypeptide(L)'
;MVQGDKLNPHLRNIYGIKENDIFIEEQINAKELVTHDRIDLIAKIKYVEHMDKGYDMEFATELYKKHIEAFSLGSFSEGDLSGKTNFDAYLTTFNQLIFSIKNHKFDKNISVVPVDSKGTIIDGAHRTAIAAYYNMDITIIRLNISSNKYGAKFFKDRLLDVDMLDYMILEYCKFKSNTYFICVWPIVNKQKLKYIEKYIKHRTKIVYKKKINLNYNGLKYFIIQIYSHQSWIGSIDDKYKGTKSKVRDCFSEGSSLYGYVVEIDNFNDLLELKQVIRQLMELGNNSIHSSDNQKETIEMGQILLNNNSIHLLNYGNPYLYKNFIKKVTVFKNLIYKSKGNIENTVIDSSGILGLYGLREPSDIDFLSNDPTTIKIKNKYIDNHNKYLNYYKGYSLDNLIFNPKNYLYFMNIKFLTLENIKLFKKCRAESKDKTDIILIDSIIKKDAYMMFKYKVKVYIQRKFRNFKHYVKPKLIFLLKMLKLYKITKNMWHYLKSFYKFKYYNYNI
;
A
#
# COMPACT_ATOMS: atom_id res chain seq x y z
N MET A 1 8.68 -43.07 6.89
CA MET A 1 7.73 -43.45 5.81
C MET A 1 6.31 -43.18 6.30
N VAL A 2 5.39 -42.82 5.41
CA VAL A 2 3.99 -42.50 5.74
C VAL A 2 3.05 -43.34 4.89
N GLN A 3 1.99 -43.87 5.49
CA GLN A 3 0.94 -44.61 4.80
C GLN A 3 -0.06 -43.66 4.12
N GLY A 4 -0.69 -44.14 3.04
CA GLY A 4 -1.68 -43.39 2.29
C GLY A 4 -2.89 -42.96 3.12
N ASP A 5 -3.20 -43.67 4.22
CA ASP A 5 -4.28 -43.34 5.17
C ASP A 5 -4.20 -41.90 5.73
N LYS A 6 -3.01 -41.29 5.76
CA LYS A 6 -2.78 -39.90 6.23
C LYS A 6 -3.17 -38.82 5.22
N LEU A 7 -3.57 -39.21 4.01
CA LEU A 7 -4.06 -38.32 2.97
C LEU A 7 -5.57 -38.18 2.99
N ASN A 8 -6.05 -37.02 2.55
CA ASN A 8 -7.47 -36.74 2.38
C ASN A 8 -8.15 -37.85 1.54
N PRO A 9 -9.23 -38.48 2.03
CA PRO A 9 -9.95 -39.52 1.30
C PRO A 9 -10.39 -39.10 -0.12
N HIS A 10 -10.77 -37.84 -0.30
CA HIS A 10 -11.15 -37.31 -1.62
C HIS A 10 -9.96 -37.33 -2.60
N LEU A 11 -8.79 -36.89 -2.13
CA LEU A 11 -7.55 -36.94 -2.90
C LEU A 11 -7.17 -38.37 -3.27
N ARG A 12 -7.28 -39.29 -2.30
CA ARG A 12 -7.01 -40.71 -2.52
C ARG A 12 -7.91 -41.29 -3.61
N ASN A 13 -9.20 -40.97 -3.58
CA ASN A 13 -10.16 -41.45 -4.57
C ASN A 13 -9.85 -40.91 -5.97
N ILE A 14 -9.57 -39.59 -6.10
CA ILE A 14 -9.25 -38.98 -7.41
C ILE A 14 -8.02 -39.61 -8.06
N TYR A 15 -6.99 -39.90 -7.27
CA TYR A 15 -5.70 -40.34 -7.78
C TYR A 15 -5.40 -41.82 -7.58
N GLY A 16 -6.38 -42.61 -7.11
CA GLY A 16 -6.25 -44.05 -6.93
C GLY A 16 -5.22 -44.48 -5.87
N ILE A 17 -5.00 -43.66 -4.84
CA ILE A 17 -4.04 -43.94 -3.76
C ILE A 17 -4.68 -44.85 -2.71
N LYS A 18 -4.07 -46.00 -2.42
CA LYS A 18 -4.54 -46.96 -1.40
C LYS A 18 -4.04 -46.58 -0.01
N GLU A 19 -4.74 -47.02 1.03
CA GLU A 19 -4.36 -46.73 2.43
C GLU A 19 -3.01 -47.32 2.79
N ASN A 20 -2.70 -48.50 2.24
CA ASN A 20 -1.46 -49.22 2.50
C ASN A 20 -0.30 -48.76 1.59
N ASP A 21 -0.52 -47.81 0.68
CA ASP A 21 0.56 -47.26 -0.13
C ASP A 21 1.56 -46.55 0.79
N ILE A 22 2.86 -46.76 0.55
CA ILE A 22 3.94 -46.24 1.40
C ILE A 22 4.66 -45.12 0.65
N PHE A 23 4.71 -43.96 1.27
CA PHE A 23 5.40 -42.78 0.75
C PHE A 23 6.62 -42.42 1.59
N ILE A 24 7.64 -41.88 0.93
CA ILE A 24 8.80 -41.28 1.58
C ILE A 24 8.36 -39.94 2.18
N GLU A 25 8.61 -39.77 3.48
CA GLU A 25 8.33 -38.52 4.17
C GLU A 25 9.55 -37.59 4.07
N GLU A 26 9.29 -36.29 3.94
CA GLU A 26 10.31 -35.25 3.95
C GLU A 26 9.85 -34.14 4.91
N GLN A 27 10.77 -33.61 5.71
CA GLN A 27 10.52 -32.41 6.52
C GLN A 27 10.95 -31.19 5.72
N ILE A 28 10.09 -30.19 5.66
CA ILE A 28 10.40 -28.91 5.02
C ILE A 28 9.79 -27.77 5.80
N ASN A 29 10.46 -26.61 5.82
CA ASN A 29 9.85 -25.41 6.36
C ASN A 29 8.63 -25.02 5.53
N ALA A 30 7.48 -24.80 6.17
CA ALA A 30 6.24 -24.50 5.46
C ALA A 30 6.31 -23.21 4.62
N LYS A 31 7.22 -22.28 4.92
CA LYS A 31 7.46 -21.09 4.09
C LYS A 31 7.99 -21.43 2.70
N GLU A 32 8.69 -22.53 2.54
CA GLU A 32 9.20 -22.97 1.22
C GLU A 32 8.08 -23.40 0.29
N LEU A 33 6.95 -23.83 0.85
CA LEU A 33 5.76 -24.25 0.10
C LEU A 33 4.88 -23.08 -0.36
N VAL A 34 5.18 -21.85 0.10
CA VAL A 34 4.51 -20.63 -0.36
C VAL A 34 5.21 -20.14 -1.62
N THR A 35 4.71 -20.54 -2.80
CA THR A 35 5.35 -20.25 -4.10
C THR A 35 4.50 -19.32 -4.98
N HIS A 36 5.06 -18.82 -6.09
CA HIS A 36 4.34 -18.01 -7.08
C HIS A 36 3.05 -18.65 -7.62
N ASP A 37 2.97 -19.99 -7.61
CA ASP A 37 1.80 -20.76 -8.05
C ASP A 37 0.73 -20.88 -6.95
N ARG A 38 0.98 -20.38 -5.72
CA ARG A 38 0.14 -20.56 -4.52
C ARG A 38 -0.14 -19.25 -3.78
N ILE A 39 -0.48 -18.19 -4.54
CA ILE A 39 -0.84 -16.88 -3.99
C ILE A 39 -2.06 -16.96 -3.07
N ASP A 40 -2.93 -17.97 -3.23
CA ASP A 40 -4.04 -18.26 -2.31
C ASP A 40 -3.62 -18.40 -0.84
N LEU A 41 -2.38 -18.84 -0.58
CA LEU A 41 -1.85 -19.01 0.78
C LEU A 41 -1.67 -17.67 1.48
N ILE A 42 -1.43 -16.57 0.75
CA ILE A 42 -1.23 -15.25 1.36
C ILE A 42 -2.51 -14.77 2.04
N ALA A 43 -3.68 -14.90 1.41
CA ALA A 43 -4.94 -14.53 2.06
C ALA A 43 -5.17 -15.30 3.36
N LYS A 44 -4.82 -16.60 3.37
CA LYS A 44 -4.89 -17.46 4.56
C LYS A 44 -3.90 -17.02 5.64
N ILE A 45 -2.63 -16.78 5.28
CA ILE A 45 -1.60 -16.29 6.21
C ILE A 45 -2.03 -14.96 6.84
N LYS A 46 -2.56 -14.02 6.06
CA LYS A 46 -3.04 -12.72 6.57
C LYS A 46 -4.23 -12.86 7.51
N TYR A 47 -5.11 -13.83 7.29
CA TYR A 47 -6.18 -14.18 8.23
C TYR A 47 -5.62 -14.68 9.56
N VAL A 48 -4.69 -15.64 9.52
CA VAL A 48 -4.01 -16.16 10.73
C VAL A 48 -3.31 -15.03 11.49
N GLU A 49 -2.61 -14.15 10.79
CA GLU A 49 -1.91 -13.03 11.40
C GLU A 49 -2.83 -12.08 12.18
N HIS A 50 -3.97 -11.67 11.60
CA HIS A 50 -4.90 -10.76 12.29
C HIS A 50 -5.48 -11.42 13.53
N MET A 51 -5.84 -12.71 13.42
CA MET A 51 -6.36 -13.48 14.54
C MET A 51 -5.32 -13.62 15.66
N ASP A 52 -4.09 -13.99 15.31
CA ASP A 52 -3.00 -14.21 16.27
C ASP A 52 -2.56 -12.92 16.98
N LYS A 53 -2.52 -11.81 16.26
CA LYS A 53 -2.15 -10.49 16.81
C LYS A 53 -3.31 -9.77 17.49
N GLY A 54 -4.52 -10.33 17.46
CA GLY A 54 -5.72 -9.72 18.04
C GLY A 54 -6.14 -8.43 17.34
N TYR A 55 -5.87 -8.31 16.04
CA TYR A 55 -6.35 -7.21 15.22
C TYR A 55 -7.83 -7.39 14.89
N ASP A 56 -8.48 -6.29 14.53
CA ASP A 56 -9.82 -6.32 13.96
C ASP A 56 -9.87 -7.24 12.72
N MET A 57 -10.87 -8.11 12.69
CA MET A 57 -10.96 -9.19 11.69
C MET A 57 -11.73 -8.78 10.44
N GLU A 58 -12.28 -7.56 10.36
CA GLU A 58 -13.14 -7.11 9.26
C GLU A 58 -12.46 -7.30 7.89
N PHE A 59 -11.32 -6.64 7.68
CA PHE A 59 -10.61 -6.70 6.41
C PHE A 59 -10.02 -8.09 6.13
N ALA A 60 -9.45 -8.76 7.14
CA ALA A 60 -8.86 -10.08 6.98
C ALA A 60 -9.91 -11.14 6.59
N THR A 61 -11.11 -11.05 7.18
CA THR A 61 -12.25 -11.89 6.83
C THR A 61 -12.80 -11.55 5.45
N GLU A 62 -12.86 -10.26 5.06
CA GLU A 62 -13.25 -9.84 3.71
C GLU A 62 -12.29 -10.42 2.65
N LEU A 63 -10.98 -10.27 2.86
CA LEU A 63 -9.94 -10.81 1.97
C LEU A 63 -10.04 -12.34 1.87
N TYR A 64 -10.17 -13.02 3.01
CA TYR A 64 -10.34 -14.47 3.04
C TYR A 64 -11.64 -14.89 2.34
N LYS A 65 -12.75 -14.20 2.54
CA LYS A 65 -14.01 -14.49 1.86
C LYS A 65 -13.90 -14.33 0.35
N LYS A 66 -13.36 -13.20 -0.11
CA LYS A 66 -13.25 -12.87 -1.54
C LYS A 66 -12.30 -13.80 -2.28
N HIS A 67 -11.21 -14.25 -1.66
CA HIS A 67 -10.34 -15.24 -2.30
C HIS A 67 -11.02 -16.62 -2.41
N ILE A 68 -11.80 -17.06 -1.41
CA ILE A 68 -12.57 -18.32 -1.50
C ILE A 68 -13.70 -18.20 -2.54
N GLU A 69 -14.38 -17.06 -2.59
CA GLU A 69 -15.41 -16.78 -3.59
C GLU A 69 -14.82 -16.90 -5.00
N ALA A 70 -13.68 -16.24 -5.26
CA ALA A 70 -12.98 -16.36 -6.52
C ALA A 70 -12.52 -17.81 -6.77
N PHE A 71 -12.01 -18.52 -5.77
CA PHE A 71 -11.57 -19.92 -5.91
C PHE A 71 -12.71 -20.86 -6.35
N SER A 72 -13.87 -20.71 -5.73
CA SER A 72 -15.04 -21.57 -5.88
C SER A 72 -16.05 -21.10 -6.94
N LEU A 73 -15.73 -20.04 -7.70
CA LEU A 73 -16.65 -19.37 -8.63
C LEU A 73 -17.99 -18.98 -7.96
N GLY A 74 -17.92 -18.52 -6.72
CA GLY A 74 -19.07 -18.08 -5.92
C GLY A 74 -19.87 -19.20 -5.24
N SER A 75 -19.54 -20.47 -5.47
CA SER A 75 -20.28 -21.60 -4.87
C SER A 75 -19.95 -21.81 -3.39
N PHE A 76 -18.79 -21.32 -2.92
CA PHE A 76 -18.25 -21.64 -1.60
C PHE A 76 -18.24 -23.15 -1.30
N SER A 77 -18.05 -24.00 -2.31
CA SER A 77 -17.96 -25.46 -2.16
C SER A 77 -16.56 -25.96 -2.57
N GLU A 78 -15.98 -26.85 -1.78
CA GLU A 78 -14.63 -27.40 -1.98
C GLU A 78 -14.67 -28.63 -2.91
N GLY A 79 -15.87 -29.10 -3.29
CA GLY A 79 -16.06 -30.26 -4.17
C GLY A 79 -15.58 -31.59 -3.57
N ASP A 80 -15.12 -31.59 -2.32
CA ASP A 80 -14.43 -32.70 -1.65
C ASP A 80 -15.33 -33.53 -0.73
N LEU A 81 -16.65 -33.35 -0.83
CA LEU A 81 -17.67 -33.99 0.02
C LEU A 81 -17.52 -33.66 1.53
N SER A 82 -16.75 -32.63 1.91
CA SER A 82 -16.57 -32.22 3.32
C SER A 82 -17.82 -31.64 3.99
N GLY A 83 -18.92 -31.45 3.24
CA GLY A 83 -20.19 -30.92 3.76
C GLY A 83 -20.20 -29.42 4.04
N LYS A 84 -19.12 -28.68 3.71
CA LYS A 84 -19.07 -27.22 3.85
C LYS A 84 -19.91 -26.55 2.75
N THR A 85 -21.15 -26.21 3.08
CA THR A 85 -22.13 -25.65 2.14
C THR A 85 -22.22 -24.11 2.15
N ASN A 86 -21.57 -23.45 3.12
CA ASN A 86 -21.54 -21.99 3.23
C ASN A 86 -20.23 -21.48 3.84
N PHE A 87 -19.95 -20.19 3.67
CA PHE A 87 -18.70 -19.56 4.12
C PHE A 87 -18.47 -19.64 5.64
N ASP A 88 -19.52 -19.62 6.46
CA ASP A 88 -19.39 -19.66 7.92
C ASP A 88 -18.87 -21.02 8.41
N ALA A 89 -19.26 -22.10 7.73
CA ALA A 89 -18.70 -23.43 7.97
C ALA A 89 -17.19 -23.47 7.67
N TYR A 90 -16.75 -22.86 6.55
CA TYR A 90 -15.31 -22.74 6.24
C TYR A 90 -14.55 -22.00 7.31
N LEU A 91 -15.12 -20.87 7.76
CA LEU A 91 -14.48 -20.00 8.74
C LEU A 91 -14.33 -20.72 10.08
N THR A 92 -15.38 -21.42 10.51
CA THR A 92 -15.39 -22.20 11.76
C THR A 92 -14.32 -23.29 11.72
N THR A 93 -14.27 -24.10 10.66
CA THR A 93 -13.24 -25.14 10.50
C THR A 93 -11.83 -24.54 10.46
N PHE A 94 -11.65 -23.41 9.76
CA PHE A 94 -10.35 -22.78 9.69
C PHE A 94 -9.88 -22.26 11.05
N ASN A 95 -10.78 -21.64 11.83
CA ASN A 95 -10.48 -21.17 13.18
C ASN A 95 -10.09 -22.31 14.13
N GLN A 96 -10.81 -23.43 14.08
CA GLN A 96 -10.48 -24.64 14.85
C GLN A 96 -9.09 -25.18 14.46
N LEU A 97 -8.78 -25.19 13.16
CA LEU A 97 -7.48 -25.63 12.67
C LEU A 97 -6.35 -24.70 13.11
N ILE A 98 -6.57 -23.38 13.09
CA ILE A 98 -5.61 -22.39 13.60
C ILE A 98 -5.32 -22.65 15.08
N PHE A 99 -6.35 -22.80 15.89
CA PHE A 99 -6.22 -23.09 17.32
C PHE A 99 -5.45 -24.40 17.56
N SER A 100 -5.81 -25.45 16.84
CA SER A 100 -5.17 -26.77 16.95
C SER A 100 -3.67 -26.70 16.62
N ILE A 101 -3.30 -26.18 15.44
CA ILE A 101 -1.90 -26.13 15.02
C ILE A 101 -1.09 -25.14 15.88
N LYS A 102 -1.68 -24.03 16.33
CA LYS A 102 -1.00 -23.09 17.23
C LYS A 102 -0.61 -23.77 18.57
N ASN A 103 -1.51 -24.54 19.16
CA ASN A 103 -1.33 -25.11 20.49
C ASN A 103 -0.63 -26.47 20.50
N HIS A 104 -0.79 -27.27 19.44
CA HIS A 104 -0.29 -28.65 19.38
C HIS A 104 0.77 -28.85 18.29
N LYS A 105 1.13 -27.80 17.53
CA LYS A 105 1.99 -27.86 16.34
C LYS A 105 1.37 -28.75 15.24
N PHE A 106 2.09 -28.88 14.12
CA PHE A 106 1.69 -29.78 13.04
C PHE A 106 1.99 -31.23 13.43
N ASP A 107 0.97 -32.09 13.44
CA ASP A 107 1.11 -33.51 13.77
C ASP A 107 0.99 -34.40 12.53
N LYS A 108 2.09 -35.05 12.17
CA LYS A 108 2.18 -35.95 11.02
C LYS A 108 1.34 -37.22 11.17
N ASN A 109 1.01 -37.63 12.40
CA ASN A 109 0.18 -38.80 12.66
C ASN A 109 -1.29 -38.52 12.32
N ILE A 110 -1.69 -37.25 12.35
CA ILE A 110 -3.03 -36.79 11.96
C ILE A 110 -3.09 -36.57 10.45
N SER A 111 -2.13 -35.84 9.86
CA SER A 111 -2.15 -35.53 8.43
C SER A 111 -0.78 -35.14 7.90
N VAL A 112 -0.56 -35.37 6.61
CA VAL A 112 0.61 -34.86 5.86
C VAL A 112 0.17 -33.91 4.75
N VAL A 113 1.13 -33.14 4.19
CA VAL A 113 0.88 -32.24 3.06
C VAL A 113 1.43 -32.87 1.78
N PRO A 114 0.56 -33.32 0.86
CA PRO A 114 1.01 -33.84 -0.43
C PRO A 114 1.44 -32.69 -1.35
N VAL A 115 2.59 -32.85 -1.97
CA VAL A 115 3.15 -31.90 -2.94
C VAL A 115 3.47 -32.61 -4.26
N ASP A 116 3.53 -31.85 -5.35
CA ASP A 116 4.02 -32.39 -6.61
C ASP A 116 5.54 -32.59 -6.61
N SER A 117 6.08 -33.14 -7.70
CA SER A 117 7.52 -33.33 -7.87
C SER A 117 8.35 -32.04 -7.78
N LYS A 118 7.73 -30.86 -7.93
CA LYS A 118 8.35 -29.54 -7.84
C LYS A 118 8.14 -28.87 -6.47
N GLY A 119 7.45 -29.53 -5.54
CA GLY A 119 7.17 -28.99 -4.20
C GLY A 119 5.96 -28.04 -4.13
N THR A 120 5.13 -27.96 -5.17
CA THR A 120 3.87 -27.19 -5.12
C THR A 120 2.79 -28.04 -4.46
N ILE A 121 2.13 -27.49 -3.44
CA ILE A 121 1.16 -28.26 -2.65
C ILE A 121 -0.07 -28.64 -3.49
N ILE A 122 -0.48 -29.90 -3.39
CA ILE A 122 -1.66 -30.47 -4.06
C ILE A 122 -2.89 -30.30 -3.17
N ASP A 123 -2.74 -30.59 -1.87
CA ASP A 123 -3.75 -30.41 -0.82
C ASP A 123 -3.09 -29.87 0.46
N GLY A 124 -3.88 -29.41 1.43
CA GLY A 124 -3.38 -28.91 2.72
C GLY A 124 -3.06 -27.42 2.73
N ALA A 125 -3.76 -26.61 1.93
CA ALA A 125 -3.53 -25.17 1.81
C ALA A 125 -3.64 -24.43 3.16
N HIS A 126 -4.70 -24.66 3.93
CA HIS A 126 -4.88 -24.03 5.24
C HIS A 126 -3.82 -24.49 6.24
N ARG A 127 -3.49 -25.79 6.29
CA ARG A 127 -2.43 -26.33 7.16
C ARG A 127 -1.08 -25.68 6.84
N THR A 128 -0.74 -25.61 5.56
CA THR A 128 0.50 -24.99 5.07
C THR A 128 0.55 -23.51 5.43
N ALA A 129 -0.53 -22.75 5.21
CA ALA A 129 -0.59 -21.32 5.55
C ALA A 129 -0.38 -21.06 7.05
N ILE A 130 -1.02 -21.84 7.92
CA ILE A 130 -0.87 -21.71 9.38
C ILE A 130 0.57 -22.02 9.79
N ALA A 131 1.11 -23.15 9.33
CA ALA A 131 2.48 -23.55 9.62
C ALA A 131 3.50 -22.53 9.10
N ALA A 132 3.27 -21.96 7.90
CA ALA A 132 4.15 -20.97 7.30
C ALA A 132 4.15 -19.64 8.08
N TYR A 133 2.99 -19.22 8.61
CA TYR A 133 2.89 -18.06 9.50
C TYR A 133 3.72 -18.25 10.78
N TYR A 134 3.59 -19.41 11.44
CA TYR A 134 4.35 -19.73 12.65
C TYR A 134 5.78 -20.21 12.40
N ASN A 135 6.26 -20.20 11.15
CA ASN A 135 7.60 -20.66 10.75
C ASN A 135 7.90 -22.10 11.19
N MET A 136 6.92 -23.00 11.04
CA MET A 136 7.03 -24.41 11.42
C MET A 136 7.55 -25.26 10.25
N ASP A 137 8.29 -26.31 10.60
CA ASP A 137 8.56 -27.41 9.68
C ASP A 137 7.37 -28.37 9.67
N ILE A 138 7.02 -28.88 8.49
CA ILE A 138 5.92 -29.81 8.30
C ILE A 138 6.35 -31.03 7.50
N THR A 139 5.60 -32.10 7.68
CA THR A 139 5.82 -33.35 6.94
C THR A 139 5.11 -33.28 5.60
N ILE A 140 5.88 -33.42 4.52
CA ILE A 140 5.37 -33.55 3.16
C ILE A 140 5.59 -34.96 2.61
N ILE A 141 4.79 -35.30 1.60
CA ILE A 141 5.06 -36.41 0.71
C ILE A 141 5.04 -35.91 -0.74
N ARG A 142 5.94 -36.42 -1.58
CA ARG A 142 6.00 -36.07 -3.01
C ARG A 142 5.22 -37.07 -3.83
N LEU A 143 4.27 -36.58 -4.61
CA LEU A 143 3.48 -37.38 -5.54
C LEU A 143 3.91 -37.05 -6.98
N ASN A 144 3.95 -38.07 -7.84
CA ASN A 144 4.19 -37.88 -9.26
C ASN A 144 2.92 -37.43 -10.00
N ILE A 145 2.32 -36.34 -9.51
CA ILE A 145 1.05 -35.78 -9.97
C ILE A 145 1.25 -34.27 -10.12
N SER A 146 0.71 -33.66 -11.17
CA SER A 146 0.78 -32.20 -11.32
C SER A 146 -0.15 -31.50 -10.34
N SER A 147 0.35 -30.51 -9.61
CA SER A 147 -0.46 -29.64 -8.78
C SER A 147 -1.28 -28.64 -9.62
N ASN A 148 -2.40 -28.18 -9.05
CA ASN A 148 -3.14 -27.04 -9.58
C ASN A 148 -2.44 -25.73 -9.21
N LYS A 149 -2.42 -24.78 -10.15
CA LYS A 149 -1.80 -23.47 -9.98
C LYS A 149 -2.83 -22.43 -9.53
N TYR A 150 -2.79 -22.05 -8.26
CA TYR A 150 -3.60 -21.00 -7.65
C TYR A 150 -2.78 -19.70 -7.47
N GLY A 151 -2.06 -19.30 -8.53
CA GLY A 151 -1.23 -18.09 -8.57
C GLY A 151 -2.04 -16.83 -8.93
N ALA A 152 -1.35 -15.70 -9.10
CA ALA A 152 -2.02 -14.41 -9.35
C ALA A 152 -2.90 -14.41 -10.62
N LYS A 153 -2.46 -15.11 -11.68
CA LYS A 153 -3.24 -15.25 -12.92
C LYS A 153 -4.58 -15.96 -12.67
N PHE A 154 -4.59 -17.03 -11.87
CA PHE A 154 -5.80 -17.78 -11.55
C PHE A 154 -6.87 -16.89 -10.92
N PHE A 155 -6.48 -16.06 -9.95
CA PHE A 155 -7.40 -15.15 -9.26
C PHE A 155 -7.83 -13.96 -10.12
N LYS A 156 -6.92 -13.43 -10.93
CA LYS A 156 -7.24 -12.38 -11.89
C LYS A 156 -8.28 -12.84 -12.91
N ASP A 157 -8.09 -14.04 -13.48
CA ASP A 157 -9.01 -14.62 -14.47
C ASP A 157 -10.38 -14.94 -13.85
N ARG A 158 -10.45 -15.08 -12.51
CA ARG A 158 -11.68 -15.27 -11.73
C ARG A 158 -12.17 -14.01 -11.02
N LEU A 159 -11.77 -12.83 -11.53
CA LEU A 159 -12.30 -11.53 -11.14
C LEU A 159 -12.12 -11.19 -9.64
N LEU A 160 -11.09 -11.73 -8.98
CA LEU A 160 -10.70 -11.20 -7.68
C LEU A 160 -10.36 -9.72 -7.84
N ASP A 161 -10.91 -8.90 -6.94
CA ASP A 161 -10.70 -7.46 -6.92
C ASP A 161 -9.21 -7.12 -7.02
N VAL A 162 -8.87 -6.15 -7.88
CA VAL A 162 -7.47 -5.84 -8.20
C VAL A 162 -6.75 -5.27 -6.99
N ASP A 163 -7.41 -4.49 -6.13
CA ASP A 163 -6.78 -3.96 -4.91
C ASP A 163 -6.46 -5.08 -3.92
N MET A 164 -7.33 -6.10 -3.82
CA MET A 164 -7.08 -7.29 -3.01
C MET A 164 -5.95 -8.16 -3.57
N LEU A 165 -5.94 -8.39 -4.89
CA LEU A 165 -4.87 -9.15 -5.53
C LEU A 165 -3.53 -8.42 -5.37
N ASP A 166 -3.48 -7.12 -5.66
CA ASP A 166 -2.30 -6.29 -5.49
C ASP A 166 -1.79 -6.30 -4.04
N TYR A 167 -2.70 -6.25 -3.05
CA TYR A 167 -2.36 -6.42 -1.64
C TYR A 167 -1.74 -7.78 -1.36
N MET A 168 -2.32 -8.87 -1.85
CA MET A 168 -1.75 -10.21 -1.70
C MET A 168 -0.36 -10.32 -2.33
N ILE A 169 -0.12 -9.68 -3.47
CA ILE A 169 1.21 -9.67 -4.10
C ILE A 169 2.22 -8.85 -3.30
N LEU A 170 1.81 -7.72 -2.72
CA LEU A 170 2.68 -6.94 -1.84
C LEU A 170 3.06 -7.73 -0.58
N GLU A 171 2.07 -8.38 0.06
CA GLU A 171 2.32 -9.24 1.22
C GLU A 171 3.18 -10.46 0.86
N TYR A 172 3.03 -11.01 -0.36
CA TYR A 172 3.94 -12.03 -0.90
C TYR A 172 5.40 -11.55 -0.95
N CYS A 173 5.64 -10.33 -1.43
CA CYS A 173 6.99 -9.74 -1.50
C CYS A 173 7.59 -9.49 -0.11
N LYS A 174 6.75 -9.17 0.89
CA LYS A 174 7.17 -9.06 2.29
C LYS A 174 7.51 -10.43 2.89
N PHE A 175 6.78 -11.47 2.46
CA PHE A 175 6.95 -12.84 2.94
C PHE A 175 8.18 -13.55 2.33
N LYS A 176 8.47 -13.33 1.04
CA LYS A 176 9.57 -13.97 0.29
C LYS A 176 10.65 -12.96 -0.11
N SER A 177 11.88 -13.22 0.33
CA SER A 177 13.04 -12.34 0.09
C SER A 177 13.65 -12.47 -1.31
N ASN A 178 13.44 -13.58 -2.01
CA ASN A 178 13.92 -13.81 -3.38
C ASN A 178 12.99 -13.21 -4.46
N THR A 179 12.22 -12.17 -4.10
CA THR A 179 11.31 -11.47 -5.00
C THR A 179 11.89 -10.15 -5.48
N TYR A 180 11.70 -9.87 -6.76
CA TYR A 180 12.18 -8.64 -7.40
C TYR A 180 11.06 -7.98 -8.20
N PHE A 181 11.04 -6.65 -8.17
CA PHE A 181 10.09 -5.84 -8.93
C PHE A 181 10.80 -5.27 -10.15
N ILE A 182 10.38 -5.68 -11.34
CA ILE A 182 10.91 -5.21 -12.62
C ILE A 182 9.92 -4.23 -13.24
N CYS A 183 10.42 -3.08 -13.70
CA CYS A 183 9.69 -2.04 -14.40
C CYS A 183 10.21 -1.91 -15.83
N VAL A 184 9.36 -2.15 -16.82
CA VAL A 184 9.62 -1.79 -18.22
C VAL A 184 9.04 -0.40 -18.46
N TRP A 185 9.89 0.55 -18.84
CA TRP A 185 9.55 1.96 -18.92
C TRP A 185 8.58 2.28 -20.08
N PRO A 186 7.73 3.31 -19.95
CA PRO A 186 6.76 3.70 -20.99
C PRO A 186 7.34 3.97 -22.39
N ILE A 187 8.61 4.37 -22.48
CA ILE A 187 9.30 4.60 -23.77
C ILE A 187 9.38 3.32 -24.65
N VAL A 188 9.29 2.14 -24.03
CA VAL A 188 9.37 0.86 -24.75
C VAL A 188 8.08 0.63 -25.53
N ASN A 189 8.20 0.55 -26.87
CA ASN A 189 7.06 0.32 -27.74
C ASN A 189 6.45 -1.10 -27.58
N LYS A 190 5.23 -1.29 -28.08
CA LYS A 190 4.46 -2.54 -27.94
C LYS A 190 5.16 -3.77 -28.54
N GLN A 191 5.90 -3.62 -29.63
CA GLN A 191 6.59 -4.74 -30.27
C GLN A 191 7.76 -5.21 -29.39
N LYS A 192 8.62 -4.28 -28.99
CA LYS A 192 9.74 -4.52 -28.06
C LYS A 192 9.27 -5.11 -26.73
N LEU A 193 8.15 -4.61 -26.19
CA LEU A 193 7.55 -5.15 -24.97
C LEU A 193 7.22 -6.65 -25.05
N LYS A 194 6.68 -7.13 -26.19
CA LYS A 194 6.38 -8.57 -26.36
C LYS A 194 7.63 -9.44 -26.23
N TYR A 195 8.76 -8.99 -26.76
CA TYR A 195 10.04 -9.70 -26.63
C TYR A 195 10.54 -9.71 -25.19
N ILE A 196 10.47 -8.55 -24.50
CA ILE A 196 10.84 -8.46 -23.08
C ILE A 196 9.98 -9.40 -22.24
N GLU A 197 8.67 -9.40 -22.45
CA GLU A 197 7.74 -10.28 -21.72
C GLU A 197 8.05 -11.75 -21.91
N LYS A 198 8.32 -12.15 -23.16
CA LYS A 198 8.72 -13.52 -23.48
C LYS A 198 10.04 -13.87 -22.77
N TYR A 199 11.01 -12.96 -22.80
CA TYR A 199 12.32 -13.19 -22.17
C TYR A 199 12.22 -13.31 -20.65
N ILE A 200 11.49 -12.40 -19.98
CA ILE A 200 11.22 -12.49 -18.54
C ILE A 200 10.56 -13.83 -18.20
N LYS A 201 9.52 -14.21 -18.94
CA LYS A 201 8.79 -15.47 -18.71
C LYS A 201 9.67 -16.72 -18.84
N HIS A 202 10.67 -16.71 -19.73
CA HIS A 202 11.58 -17.84 -19.91
C HIS A 202 12.67 -17.93 -18.85
N ARG A 203 13.06 -16.80 -18.25
CA ARG A 203 14.17 -16.73 -17.30
C ARG A 203 13.74 -16.70 -15.85
N THR A 204 12.49 -16.36 -15.56
CA THR A 204 12.01 -16.16 -14.19
C THR A 204 10.66 -16.83 -13.95
N LYS A 205 10.35 -17.04 -12.66
CA LYS A 205 9.01 -17.42 -12.22
C LYS A 205 8.21 -16.12 -12.05
N ILE A 206 7.33 -15.82 -13.00
CA ILE A 206 6.49 -14.61 -12.90
C ILE A 206 5.40 -14.83 -11.85
N VAL A 207 5.47 -14.07 -10.77
CA VAL A 207 4.44 -14.01 -9.72
C VAL A 207 3.26 -13.18 -10.21
N TYR A 208 3.53 -11.98 -10.72
CA TYR A 208 2.48 -11.05 -11.11
C TYR A 208 2.93 -10.08 -12.21
N LYS A 209 1.97 -9.64 -13.03
CA LYS A 209 2.16 -8.63 -14.08
C LYS A 209 1.07 -7.57 -13.96
N LYS A 210 1.48 -6.31 -13.81
CA LYS A 210 0.57 -5.16 -13.74
C LYS A 210 0.90 -4.12 -14.81
N LYS A 211 -0.13 -3.67 -15.53
CA LYS A 211 -0.06 -2.49 -16.40
C LYS A 211 -0.41 -1.26 -15.56
N ILE A 212 0.45 -0.25 -15.58
CA ILE A 212 0.34 0.93 -14.73
C ILE A 212 0.36 2.18 -15.60
N ASN A 213 -0.68 3.01 -15.48
CA ASN A 213 -0.79 4.25 -16.23
C ASN A 213 -0.26 5.40 -15.39
N LEU A 214 0.86 5.98 -15.83
CA LEU A 214 1.45 7.17 -15.22
C LEU A 214 1.46 8.30 -16.25
N ASN A 215 1.03 9.49 -15.85
CA ASN A 215 1.33 10.71 -16.61
C ASN A 215 2.79 11.14 -16.37
N TYR A 216 3.24 12.18 -17.05
CA TYR A 216 4.61 12.68 -16.90
C TYR A 216 5.00 12.97 -15.44
N ASN A 217 4.10 13.58 -14.67
CA ASN A 217 4.32 13.85 -13.24
C ASN A 217 4.33 12.56 -12.42
N GLY A 218 3.47 11.59 -12.74
CA GLY A 218 3.43 10.29 -12.09
C GLY A 218 4.74 9.53 -12.24
N LEU A 219 5.29 9.48 -13.46
CA LEU A 219 6.59 8.86 -13.70
C LEU A 219 7.71 9.63 -12.99
N LYS A 220 7.66 10.96 -13.00
CA LYS A 220 8.62 11.81 -12.27
C LYS A 220 8.62 11.51 -10.76
N TYR A 221 7.46 11.51 -10.12
CA TYR A 221 7.39 11.28 -8.67
C TYR A 221 7.70 9.82 -8.31
N PHE A 222 7.43 8.87 -9.20
CA PHE A 222 7.87 7.49 -9.04
C PHE A 222 9.40 7.39 -9.06
N ILE A 223 10.04 7.97 -10.09
CA ILE A 223 11.50 8.01 -10.25
C ILE A 223 12.18 8.69 -9.04
N ILE A 224 11.61 9.79 -8.52
CA ILE A 224 12.15 10.44 -7.31
C ILE A 224 12.18 9.48 -6.12
N GLN A 225 11.12 8.68 -5.93
CA GLN A 225 11.03 7.79 -4.76
C GLN A 225 12.02 6.62 -4.87
N ILE A 226 12.03 5.90 -6.00
CA ILE A 226 12.88 4.70 -6.17
C ILE A 226 14.38 5.05 -6.29
N TYR A 227 14.72 6.24 -6.78
CA TYR A 227 16.11 6.72 -6.89
C TYR A 227 16.48 7.73 -5.80
N SER A 228 15.70 7.85 -4.72
CA SER A 228 15.92 8.85 -3.66
C SER A 228 17.29 8.72 -2.95
N HIS A 229 17.90 7.55 -3.00
CA HIS A 229 19.22 7.27 -2.45
C HIS A 229 20.37 7.63 -3.40
N GLN A 230 20.09 7.96 -4.67
CA GLN A 230 21.09 8.27 -5.68
C GLN A 230 21.37 9.77 -5.75
N SER A 231 22.65 10.17 -5.66
CA SER A 231 23.04 11.59 -5.64
C SER A 231 22.64 12.37 -6.90
N TRP A 232 22.62 11.72 -8.06
CA TRP A 232 22.30 12.36 -9.34
C TRP A 232 20.86 12.88 -9.43
N ILE A 233 19.93 12.35 -8.63
CA ILE A 233 18.52 12.74 -8.65
C ILE A 233 18.33 14.21 -8.20
N GLY A 234 19.29 14.72 -7.41
CA GLY A 234 19.20 16.01 -6.71
C GLY A 234 18.53 15.86 -5.34
N SER A 235 17.98 16.96 -4.84
CA SER A 235 17.34 17.00 -3.52
C SER A 235 16.02 17.76 -3.57
N ILE A 236 15.30 17.77 -2.45
CA ILE A 236 14.12 18.63 -2.34
C ILE A 236 14.47 20.11 -2.54
N ASP A 237 15.72 20.51 -2.29
CA ASP A 237 16.13 21.91 -2.39
C ASP A 237 16.29 22.41 -3.81
N ASP A 238 16.82 21.57 -4.70
CA ASP A 238 16.90 21.83 -6.14
C ASP A 238 15.70 21.30 -6.95
N LYS A 239 14.66 20.83 -6.24
CA LYS A 239 13.44 20.25 -6.80
C LYS A 239 13.71 18.99 -7.63
N TYR A 240 14.69 18.19 -7.22
CA TYR A 240 15.12 16.95 -7.86
C TYR A 240 15.47 17.18 -9.33
N LYS A 241 16.36 18.15 -9.59
CA LYS A 241 16.66 18.62 -10.95
C LYS A 241 17.07 17.50 -11.91
N GLY A 242 17.77 16.47 -11.42
CA GLY A 242 18.27 15.35 -12.22
C GLY A 242 17.18 14.42 -12.74
N THR A 243 15.97 14.50 -12.20
CA THR A 243 14.83 13.70 -12.66
C THR A 243 14.35 14.08 -14.06
N LYS A 244 14.55 15.35 -14.47
CA LYS A 244 13.93 15.87 -15.70
C LYS A 244 14.43 15.17 -16.96
N SER A 245 15.73 14.91 -17.08
CA SER A 245 16.29 14.16 -18.20
C SER A 245 15.84 12.71 -18.14
N LYS A 246 15.97 12.07 -16.98
CA LYS A 246 15.61 10.66 -16.82
C LYS A 246 14.14 10.37 -17.17
N VAL A 247 13.20 11.23 -16.75
CA VAL A 247 11.78 11.07 -17.07
C VAL A 247 11.57 11.22 -18.58
N ARG A 248 12.18 12.23 -19.21
CA ARG A 248 12.09 12.46 -20.66
C ARG A 248 12.52 11.23 -21.45
N ASP A 249 13.60 10.58 -21.02
CA ASP A 249 14.17 9.43 -21.74
C ASP A 249 13.40 8.12 -21.48
N CYS A 250 12.60 8.07 -20.41
CA CYS A 250 11.79 6.90 -20.05
C CYS A 250 10.30 7.05 -20.40
N PHE A 251 9.83 8.25 -20.74
CA PHE A 251 8.42 8.57 -20.91
C PHE A 251 7.99 8.54 -22.39
N SER A 252 6.78 8.07 -22.63
CA SER A 252 6.09 8.19 -23.91
C SER A 252 4.61 8.47 -23.63
N GLU A 253 4.07 9.54 -24.21
CA GLU A 253 2.69 9.96 -23.98
C GLU A 253 1.72 8.85 -24.39
N GLY A 254 0.67 8.62 -23.59
CA GLY A 254 -0.29 7.54 -23.81
C GLY A 254 0.24 6.11 -23.63
N SER A 255 1.52 5.93 -23.28
CA SER A 255 2.13 4.63 -23.01
C SER A 255 2.12 4.28 -21.53
N SER A 256 2.18 2.99 -21.20
CA SER A 256 2.08 2.50 -19.81
C SER A 256 3.41 1.94 -19.32
N LEU A 257 3.63 2.07 -18.02
CA LEU A 257 4.65 1.30 -17.29
C LEU A 257 4.16 -0.14 -17.13
N TYR A 258 5.02 -1.12 -17.33
CA TYR A 258 4.71 -2.52 -17.01
C TYR A 258 5.56 -3.01 -15.85
N GLY A 259 4.88 -3.37 -14.75
CA GLY A 259 5.48 -3.94 -13.56
C GLY A 259 5.38 -5.46 -13.56
N TYR A 260 6.47 -6.14 -13.22
CA TYR A 260 6.55 -7.59 -13.05
C TYR A 260 7.13 -7.90 -11.67
N VAL A 261 6.40 -8.68 -10.88
CA VAL A 261 6.96 -9.31 -9.67
C VAL A 261 7.41 -10.70 -10.08
N VAL A 262 8.68 -11.01 -9.82
CA VAL A 262 9.31 -12.26 -10.21
C VAL A 262 10.03 -12.88 -9.03
N GLU A 263 10.08 -14.22 -8.97
CA GLU A 263 11.04 -14.92 -8.12
C GLU A 263 12.28 -15.24 -8.94
N ILE A 264 13.44 -14.97 -8.33
CA ILE A 264 14.74 -15.30 -8.88
C ILE A 264 15.60 -15.84 -7.73
N ASP A 265 16.06 -17.07 -7.88
CA ASP A 265 16.82 -17.77 -6.84
C ASP A 265 18.27 -17.27 -6.77
N ASN A 266 18.86 -16.84 -7.90
CA ASN A 266 20.20 -16.28 -7.97
C ASN A 266 20.18 -14.82 -8.48
N PHE A 267 20.66 -13.88 -7.68
CA PHE A 267 20.71 -12.46 -8.05
C PHE A 267 21.46 -12.17 -9.36
N ASN A 268 22.47 -12.98 -9.72
CA ASN A 268 23.19 -12.82 -10.98
C ASN A 268 22.28 -13.02 -12.20
N ASP A 269 21.25 -13.87 -12.10
CA ASP A 269 20.28 -14.08 -13.19
C ASP A 269 19.46 -12.81 -13.45
N LEU A 270 19.18 -12.02 -12.40
CA LEU A 270 18.53 -10.72 -12.55
C LEU A 270 19.44 -9.70 -13.25
N LEU A 271 20.73 -9.70 -12.93
CA LEU A 271 21.71 -8.83 -13.56
C LEU A 271 21.87 -9.15 -15.05
N GLU A 272 22.02 -10.43 -15.39
CA GLU A 272 22.07 -10.92 -16.77
C GLU A 272 20.78 -10.54 -17.51
N LEU A 273 19.61 -10.79 -16.90
CA LEU A 273 18.33 -10.43 -17.49
C LEU A 273 18.23 -8.95 -17.83
N LYS A 274 18.65 -8.07 -16.91
CA LYS A 274 18.71 -6.62 -17.14
C LYS A 274 19.65 -6.28 -18.30
N GLN A 275 20.85 -6.85 -18.33
CA GLN A 275 21.84 -6.55 -19.35
C GLN A 275 21.36 -6.95 -20.75
N VAL A 276 20.81 -8.16 -20.91
CA VAL A 276 20.26 -8.64 -22.18
C VAL A 276 19.13 -7.75 -22.66
N ILE A 277 18.18 -7.38 -21.79
CA ILE A 277 17.10 -6.46 -22.16
C ILE A 277 17.65 -5.08 -22.55
N ARG A 278 18.68 -4.56 -21.87
CA ARG A 278 19.28 -3.26 -22.22
C ARG A 278 19.95 -3.29 -23.60
N GLN A 279 20.65 -4.37 -23.93
CA GLN A 279 21.29 -4.58 -25.23
C GLN A 279 20.26 -4.71 -26.35
N LEU A 280 19.25 -5.60 -26.18
CA LEU A 280 18.20 -5.82 -27.18
C LEU A 280 17.41 -4.55 -27.52
N MET A 281 17.30 -3.63 -26.57
CA MET A 281 16.46 -2.45 -26.72
C MET A 281 17.20 -1.22 -27.24
N GLU A 282 18.53 -1.18 -27.14
CA GLU A 282 19.41 -0.04 -27.49
C GLU A 282 19.03 1.27 -26.75
N LEU A 283 18.37 1.15 -25.60
CA LEU A 283 17.94 2.27 -24.75
C LEU A 283 18.71 2.30 -23.42
N GLY A 284 19.67 1.40 -23.21
CA GLY A 284 20.44 1.29 -21.98
C GLY A 284 19.54 1.30 -20.73
N ASN A 285 19.88 2.10 -19.73
CA ASN A 285 19.11 2.22 -18.48
C ASN A 285 17.70 2.82 -18.64
N ASN A 286 17.31 3.24 -19.85
CA ASN A 286 16.01 3.84 -20.14
C ASN A 286 14.98 2.82 -20.67
N SER A 287 15.34 1.54 -20.87
CA SER A 287 14.37 0.48 -21.19
C SER A 287 13.73 -0.17 -19.96
N ILE A 288 14.52 -0.41 -18.91
CA ILE A 288 14.14 -1.24 -17.78
C ILE A 288 14.80 -0.77 -16.47
N HIS A 289 14.12 -1.01 -15.36
CA HIS A 289 14.64 -0.92 -14.00
C HIS A 289 14.18 -2.14 -13.21
N SER A 290 14.97 -2.56 -12.22
CA SER A 290 14.52 -3.52 -11.21
C SER A 290 14.93 -3.02 -9.84
N SER A 291 14.23 -3.49 -8.80
CA SER A 291 14.79 -3.47 -7.46
C SER A 291 16.10 -4.27 -7.42
N ASP A 292 17.01 -3.86 -6.54
CA ASP A 292 18.28 -4.56 -6.29
C ASP A 292 18.25 -5.37 -4.98
N ASN A 293 17.25 -5.17 -4.11
CA ASN A 293 17.09 -5.88 -2.85
C ASN A 293 15.63 -5.91 -2.38
N GLN A 294 15.33 -6.70 -1.34
CA GLN A 294 13.97 -6.86 -0.82
C GLN A 294 13.34 -5.55 -0.35
N LYS A 295 14.13 -4.64 0.26
CA LYS A 295 13.61 -3.34 0.69
C LYS A 295 13.09 -2.57 -0.52
N GLU A 296 13.88 -2.44 -1.58
CA GLU A 296 13.44 -1.79 -2.82
C GLU A 296 12.26 -2.52 -3.49
N THR A 297 12.22 -3.85 -3.48
CA THR A 297 11.06 -4.62 -3.97
C THR A 297 9.78 -4.20 -3.24
N ILE A 298 9.84 -4.12 -1.90
CA ILE A 298 8.70 -3.70 -1.08
C ILE A 298 8.36 -2.24 -1.33
N GLU A 299 9.34 -1.34 -1.44
CA GLU A 299 9.11 0.09 -1.73
C GLU A 299 8.41 0.30 -3.07
N MET A 300 8.89 -0.37 -4.13
CA MET A 300 8.26 -0.36 -5.44
C MET A 300 6.86 -0.97 -5.40
N GLY A 301 6.69 -2.09 -4.70
CA GLY A 301 5.40 -2.74 -4.48
C GLY A 301 4.40 -1.83 -3.76
N GLN A 302 4.80 -1.18 -2.68
CA GLN A 302 3.98 -0.22 -1.92
C GLN A 302 3.46 0.92 -2.81
N ILE A 303 4.28 1.40 -3.75
CA ILE A 303 3.91 2.49 -4.66
C ILE A 303 3.03 2.01 -5.83
N LEU A 304 3.36 0.87 -6.43
CA LEU A 304 2.76 0.42 -7.70
C LEU A 304 1.65 -0.63 -7.54
N LEU A 305 1.56 -1.30 -6.40
CA LEU A 305 0.51 -2.26 -6.02
C LEU A 305 -0.50 -1.62 -5.05
N ASN A 306 -0.62 -0.30 -5.06
CA ASN A 306 -1.67 0.43 -4.36
C ASN A 306 -2.23 1.53 -5.28
N ASN A 307 -3.50 1.44 -5.63
CA ASN A 307 -4.12 2.37 -6.59
C ASN A 307 -4.21 3.80 -6.04
N ASN A 308 -4.33 3.98 -4.72
CA ASN A 308 -4.31 5.30 -4.09
C ASN A 308 -2.91 5.94 -4.19
N SER A 309 -1.83 5.17 -4.09
CA SER A 309 -0.45 5.63 -4.33
C SER A 309 -0.23 6.03 -5.78
N ILE A 310 -0.70 5.24 -6.75
CA ILE A 310 -0.65 5.59 -8.18
C ILE A 310 -1.47 6.86 -8.44
N HIS A 311 -2.61 7.03 -7.79
CA HIS A 311 -3.40 8.25 -7.88
C HIS A 311 -2.62 9.47 -7.35
N LEU A 312 -1.95 9.35 -6.21
CA LEU A 312 -1.09 10.41 -5.69
C LEU A 312 0.06 10.74 -6.66
N LEU A 313 0.68 9.75 -7.30
CA LEU A 313 1.71 10.00 -8.31
C LEU A 313 1.17 10.88 -9.44
N ASN A 314 -0.02 10.56 -9.97
CA ASN A 314 -0.55 11.25 -11.14
C ASN A 314 -1.12 12.63 -10.83
N TYR A 315 -1.75 12.81 -9.67
CA TYR A 315 -2.56 14.00 -9.37
C TYR A 315 -2.05 14.81 -8.18
N GLY A 316 -1.05 14.31 -7.47
CA GLY A 316 -0.45 14.99 -6.33
C GLY A 316 0.63 15.99 -6.70
N ASN A 317 1.16 16.66 -5.68
CA ASN A 317 2.39 17.43 -5.76
C ASN A 317 3.15 17.29 -4.43
N PRO A 318 3.62 16.07 -4.11
CA PRO A 318 4.01 15.71 -2.75
C PRO A 318 5.20 16.50 -2.22
N TYR A 319 6.06 16.97 -3.12
CA TYR A 319 7.27 17.72 -2.78
C TYR A 319 7.07 19.25 -2.73
N LEU A 320 5.83 19.75 -2.88
CA LEU A 320 5.55 21.19 -2.84
C LEU A 320 5.94 21.83 -1.50
N TYR A 321 5.65 21.14 -0.40
CA TYR A 321 5.86 21.66 0.95
C TYR A 321 7.08 21.02 1.61
N LYS A 322 8.26 21.60 1.37
CA LYS A 322 9.54 21.03 1.84
C LYS A 322 9.58 20.74 3.35
N ASN A 323 9.05 21.67 4.15
CA ASN A 323 9.03 21.52 5.61
C ASN A 323 8.16 20.35 6.06
N PHE A 324 7.10 20.03 5.32
CA PHE A 324 6.26 18.89 5.61
C PHE A 324 7.02 17.57 5.35
N ILE A 325 7.71 17.45 4.22
CA ILE A 325 8.55 16.28 3.91
C ILE A 325 9.64 16.05 4.95
N LYS A 326 10.27 17.12 5.44
CA LYS A 326 11.23 17.03 6.55
C LYS A 326 10.58 16.46 7.82
N LYS A 327 9.35 16.88 8.16
CA LYS A 327 8.63 16.35 9.34
C LYS A 327 8.23 14.88 9.16
N VAL A 328 7.80 14.46 7.97
CA VAL A 328 7.53 13.04 7.67
C VAL A 328 8.80 12.21 7.90
N THR A 329 9.94 12.70 7.43
CA THR A 329 11.24 12.03 7.63
C THR A 329 11.59 11.92 9.13
N VAL A 330 11.41 13.00 9.90
CA VAL A 330 11.64 12.96 11.35
C VAL A 330 10.69 11.97 12.03
N PHE A 331 9.41 11.95 11.65
CA PHE A 331 8.45 11.02 12.23
C PHE A 331 8.84 9.56 11.99
N LYS A 332 9.19 9.19 10.76
CA LYS A 332 9.70 7.85 10.44
C LYS A 332 10.90 7.47 11.31
N ASN A 333 11.87 8.37 11.44
CA ASN A 333 13.07 8.13 12.25
C ASN A 333 12.73 7.95 13.74
N LEU A 334 11.74 8.68 14.25
CA LEU A 334 11.26 8.50 15.63
C LEU A 334 10.61 7.14 15.83
N ILE A 335 9.78 6.67 14.88
CA ILE A 335 9.19 5.31 14.91
C ILE A 335 10.30 4.26 14.96
N TYR A 336 11.30 4.33 14.07
CA TYR A 336 12.39 3.36 14.08
C TYR A 336 13.21 3.42 15.38
N LYS A 337 13.51 4.62 15.89
CA LYS A 337 14.26 4.81 17.13
C LYS A 337 13.50 4.28 18.35
N SER A 338 12.17 4.39 18.36
CA SER A 338 11.32 3.83 19.41
C SER A 338 11.03 2.34 19.25
N LYS A 339 11.60 1.68 18.21
CA LYS A 339 11.27 0.31 17.80
C LYS A 339 9.77 0.11 17.51
N GLY A 340 9.12 1.18 17.04
CA GLY A 340 7.73 1.15 16.64
C GLY A 340 7.51 0.51 15.28
N ASN A 341 6.29 0.05 15.08
CA ASN A 341 5.91 -0.62 13.84
C ASN A 341 5.26 0.38 12.87
N ILE A 342 6.01 0.69 11.81
CA ILE A 342 5.58 1.62 10.77
C ILE A 342 4.38 1.10 9.96
N GLU A 343 4.22 -0.21 9.80
CA GLU A 343 3.08 -0.80 9.09
C GLU A 343 1.77 -0.69 9.90
N ASN A 344 1.90 -0.51 11.22
CA ASN A 344 0.82 -0.32 12.18
C ASN A 344 0.51 1.17 12.42
N THR A 345 0.93 2.04 11.49
CA THR A 345 0.84 3.49 11.62
C THR A 345 0.41 4.12 10.31
N VAL A 346 -0.50 5.10 10.36
CA VAL A 346 -0.98 5.85 9.20
C VAL A 346 -1.07 7.35 9.54
N ILE A 347 -0.55 8.20 8.65
CA ILE A 347 -0.66 9.66 8.78
C ILE A 347 -2.06 10.10 8.34
N ASP A 348 -2.69 10.95 9.13
CA ASP A 348 -4.09 11.36 8.95
C ASP A 348 -4.24 12.89 8.71
N SER A 349 -5.48 13.38 8.76
CA SER A 349 -5.81 14.82 8.80
C SER A 349 -5.19 15.63 7.64
N SER A 350 -4.37 16.64 7.93
CA SER A 350 -3.90 17.59 6.94
C SER A 350 -2.73 17.09 6.11
N GLY A 351 -2.07 16.00 6.52
CA GLY A 351 -0.91 15.46 5.83
C GLY A 351 -1.19 15.09 4.37
N ILE A 352 -2.33 14.44 4.10
CA ILE A 352 -2.74 14.08 2.74
C ILE A 352 -2.97 15.31 1.86
N LEU A 353 -3.53 16.40 2.42
CA LEU A 353 -3.73 17.65 1.69
C LEU A 353 -2.40 18.28 1.29
N GLY A 354 -1.37 18.08 2.13
CA GLY A 354 0.01 18.44 1.82
C GLY A 354 0.55 17.67 0.62
N LEU A 355 0.34 16.35 0.59
CA LEU A 355 0.80 15.49 -0.51
C LEU A 355 0.15 15.84 -1.85
N TYR A 356 -1.12 16.23 -1.86
CA TYR A 356 -1.81 16.72 -3.07
C TYR A 356 -1.53 18.19 -3.38
N GLY A 357 -0.67 18.87 -2.60
CA GLY A 357 -0.37 20.29 -2.79
C GLY A 357 -1.59 21.21 -2.63
N LEU A 358 -2.59 20.78 -1.86
CA LEU A 358 -3.85 21.50 -1.62
C LEU A 358 -3.69 22.53 -0.51
N ARG A 359 -3.02 22.15 0.58
CA ARG A 359 -2.77 23.02 1.72
C ARG A 359 -1.52 22.56 2.46
N GLU A 360 -0.67 23.50 2.86
CA GLU A 360 0.50 23.17 3.67
C GLU A 360 0.10 22.67 5.07
N PRO A 361 0.56 21.48 5.49
CA PRO A 361 0.35 20.98 6.84
C PRO A 361 1.28 21.67 7.85
N SER A 362 0.77 21.95 9.05
CA SER A 362 1.53 22.53 10.16
C SER A 362 2.32 21.49 10.95
N ASP A 363 1.83 20.26 10.96
CA ASP A 363 2.09 19.18 11.88
C ASP A 363 1.93 17.83 11.14
N ILE A 364 2.29 16.76 11.84
CA ILE A 364 2.03 15.38 11.46
C ILE A 364 1.04 14.84 12.48
N ASP A 365 -0.15 14.56 11.99
CA ASP A 365 -1.17 13.88 12.77
C ASP A 365 -1.18 12.40 12.34
N PHE A 366 -1.25 11.46 13.28
CA PHE A 366 -1.21 10.03 12.94
C PHE A 366 -2.16 9.18 13.78
N LEU A 367 -2.58 8.06 13.20
CA LEU A 367 -3.28 6.97 13.87
C LEU A 367 -2.35 5.76 13.94
N SER A 368 -2.38 5.02 15.04
CA SER A 368 -1.58 3.80 15.20
C SER A 368 -2.19 2.87 16.23
N ASN A 369 -2.13 1.57 15.99
CA ASN A 369 -2.46 0.54 16.99
C ASN A 369 -1.20 -0.04 17.67
N ASP A 370 -0.01 0.49 17.36
CA ASP A 370 1.25 0.09 17.98
C ASP A 370 1.48 0.89 19.29
N PRO A 371 1.53 0.23 20.46
CA PRO A 371 1.69 0.88 21.76
C PRO A 371 2.96 1.72 21.89
N THR A 372 4.00 1.39 21.12
CA THR A 372 5.27 2.14 21.16
C THR A 372 5.19 3.41 20.33
N THR A 373 4.63 3.35 19.11
CA THR A 373 4.41 4.52 18.25
C THR A 373 3.42 5.52 18.87
N ILE A 374 2.36 5.04 19.52
CA ILE A 374 1.36 5.86 20.24
C ILE A 374 2.00 6.80 21.28
N LYS A 375 3.14 6.41 21.86
CA LYS A 375 3.83 7.14 22.95
C LYS A 375 4.84 8.18 22.43
N ILE A 376 5.05 8.29 21.11
CA ILE A 376 5.97 9.27 20.54
C ILE A 376 5.50 10.69 20.88
N LYS A 377 6.36 11.46 21.56
CA LYS A 377 6.11 12.87 21.88
C LYS A 377 7.01 13.76 21.04
N ASN A 378 6.42 14.70 20.30
CA ASN A 378 7.14 15.72 19.55
C ASN A 378 6.29 16.98 19.40
N LYS A 379 6.91 18.15 19.33
CA LYS A 379 6.24 19.45 19.20
C LYS A 379 5.28 19.55 18.00
N TYR A 380 5.53 18.83 16.91
CA TYR A 380 4.75 18.90 15.67
C TYR A 380 4.22 17.54 15.22
N ILE A 381 4.20 16.54 16.11
CA ILE A 381 3.65 15.21 15.82
C ILE A 381 2.65 14.89 16.94
N ASP A 382 1.38 14.72 16.59
CA ASP A 382 0.31 14.37 17.54
C ASP A 382 -0.34 13.05 17.19
N ASN A 383 -0.65 12.27 18.22
CA ASN A 383 -1.44 11.06 18.10
C ASN A 383 -2.92 11.41 18.06
N HIS A 384 -3.57 11.01 16.99
CA HIS A 384 -4.96 11.30 16.67
C HIS A 384 -5.95 10.18 17.00
N ASN A 385 -5.53 9.10 17.69
CA ASN A 385 -6.45 8.01 18.06
C ASN A 385 -7.69 8.51 18.83
N LYS A 386 -7.57 9.59 19.61
CA LYS A 386 -8.70 10.23 20.31
C LYS A 386 -9.80 10.78 19.37
N TYR A 387 -9.48 10.95 18.09
CA TYR A 387 -10.38 11.49 17.06
C TYR A 387 -11.00 10.42 16.16
N LEU A 388 -10.83 9.13 16.48
CA LEU A 388 -11.38 8.01 15.70
C LEU A 388 -12.89 8.11 15.47
N ASN A 389 -13.64 8.67 16.42
CA ASN A 389 -15.10 8.85 16.31
C ASN A 389 -15.55 9.70 15.10
N TYR A 390 -14.65 10.49 14.50
CA TYR A 390 -14.95 11.24 13.27
C TYR A 390 -14.80 10.41 11.99
N TYR A 391 -14.13 9.26 12.03
CA TYR A 391 -14.05 8.29 10.93
C TYR A 391 -15.21 7.28 11.02
N LYS A 392 -16.46 7.78 11.01
CA LYS A 392 -17.66 6.97 11.23
C LYS A 392 -17.69 5.72 10.33
N GLY A 393 -17.91 4.55 10.94
CA GLY A 393 -17.99 3.27 10.25
C GLY A 393 -16.67 2.57 10.00
N TYR A 394 -15.55 3.08 10.53
CA TYR A 394 -14.24 2.48 10.40
C TYR A 394 -13.63 2.20 11.77
N SER A 395 -13.10 0.98 11.97
CA SER A 395 -12.20 0.69 13.07
C SER A 395 -10.81 1.29 12.79
N LEU A 396 -10.00 1.46 13.85
CA LEU A 396 -8.60 1.89 13.71
C LEU A 396 -7.81 0.95 12.79
N ASP A 397 -8.01 -0.34 12.98
CA ASP A 397 -7.33 -1.40 12.23
C ASP A 397 -7.80 -1.41 10.77
N ASN A 398 -9.09 -1.17 10.50
CA ASN A 398 -9.60 -1.02 9.13
C ASN A 398 -8.91 0.15 8.39
N LEU A 399 -8.70 1.29 9.06
CA LEU A 399 -7.96 2.44 8.50
C LEU A 399 -6.47 2.13 8.24
N ILE A 400 -5.85 1.26 9.04
CA ILE A 400 -4.43 0.91 8.95
C ILE A 400 -4.17 -0.22 7.95
N PHE A 401 -5.03 -1.25 7.90
CA PHE A 401 -4.75 -2.51 7.20
C PHE A 401 -5.50 -2.67 5.88
N ASN A 402 -6.68 -2.07 5.71
CA ASN A 402 -7.43 -2.15 4.46
C ASN A 402 -6.79 -1.23 3.39
N PRO A 403 -6.25 -1.77 2.29
CA PRO A 403 -5.54 -1.00 1.25
C PRO A 403 -6.40 0.05 0.56
N LYS A 404 -7.73 -0.04 0.67
CA LYS A 404 -8.67 0.98 0.17
C LYS A 404 -8.59 2.29 0.96
N ASN A 405 -8.15 2.25 2.22
CA ASN A 405 -8.15 3.40 3.12
C ASN A 405 -6.83 4.17 3.20
N TYR A 406 -5.77 3.66 2.57
CA TYR A 406 -4.48 4.32 2.60
C TYR A 406 -3.77 4.31 1.25
N LEU A 407 -2.76 5.17 1.17
CA LEU A 407 -1.71 5.15 0.18
C LEU A 407 -0.35 5.14 0.88
N TYR A 408 0.66 4.66 0.18
CA TYR A 408 2.06 4.78 0.56
C TYR A 408 2.71 6.01 -0.09
N PHE A 409 3.49 6.73 0.71
CA PHE A 409 4.43 7.74 0.25
C PHE A 409 5.65 7.73 1.19
N MET A 410 6.87 7.66 0.64
CA MET A 410 8.10 7.48 1.44
C MET A 410 8.00 6.31 2.45
N ASN A 411 7.42 5.18 2.05
CA ASN A 411 7.28 3.95 2.86
C ASN A 411 6.51 4.12 4.18
N ILE A 412 5.62 5.10 4.26
CA ILE A 412 4.67 5.25 5.35
C ILE A 412 3.28 5.46 4.77
N LYS A 413 2.27 4.95 5.47
CA LYS A 413 0.87 5.05 5.05
C LYS A 413 0.34 6.46 5.32
N PHE A 414 -0.50 6.95 4.42
CA PHE A 414 -1.35 8.12 4.60
C PHE A 414 -2.78 7.73 4.30
N LEU A 415 -3.76 8.25 5.05
CA LEU A 415 -5.17 8.05 4.70
C LEU A 415 -5.52 8.69 3.36
N THR A 416 -6.52 8.12 2.67
CA THR A 416 -7.01 8.67 1.40
C THR A 416 -7.69 10.02 1.57
N LEU A 417 -7.88 10.74 0.45
CA LEU A 417 -8.66 11.97 0.43
C LEU A 417 -10.12 11.73 0.85
N GLU A 418 -10.66 10.56 0.53
CA GLU A 418 -12.02 10.11 0.85
C GLU A 418 -12.19 9.95 2.36
N ASN A 419 -11.26 9.26 3.03
CA ASN A 419 -11.30 9.12 4.50
C ASN A 419 -11.17 10.49 5.18
N ILE A 420 -10.27 11.36 4.68
CA ILE A 420 -10.12 12.70 5.25
C ILE A 420 -11.33 13.60 4.97
N LYS A 421 -11.99 13.46 3.82
CA LYS A 421 -13.25 14.15 3.54
C LYS A 421 -14.34 13.71 4.51
N LEU A 422 -14.46 12.42 4.79
CA LEU A 422 -15.40 11.90 5.79
C LEU A 422 -15.13 12.49 7.18
N PHE A 423 -13.89 12.38 7.66
CA PHE A 423 -13.44 12.96 8.93
C PHE A 423 -13.83 14.44 9.05
N LYS A 424 -13.52 15.23 8.02
CA LYS A 424 -13.78 16.68 7.98
C LYS A 424 -15.26 17.02 7.93
N LYS A 425 -16.07 16.20 7.25
CA LYS A 425 -17.53 16.34 7.26
C LYS A 425 -18.10 16.12 8.65
N CYS A 426 -17.62 15.09 9.36
CA CYS A 426 -18.10 14.77 10.70
C CYS A 426 -17.62 15.79 11.76
N ARG A 427 -16.38 16.25 11.67
CA ARG A 427 -15.81 17.23 12.61
C ARG A 427 -16.33 18.66 12.39
N ALA A 428 -16.58 19.04 11.14
CA ALA A 428 -17.23 20.28 10.73
C ALA A 428 -16.59 21.59 11.25
N GLU A 429 -15.26 21.67 11.37
CA GLU A 429 -14.60 22.93 11.73
C GLU A 429 -14.75 23.99 10.61
N SER A 430 -14.55 25.27 10.95
CA SER A 430 -14.61 26.36 9.96
C SER A 430 -13.67 26.16 8.75
N LYS A 431 -12.50 25.54 8.98
CA LYS A 431 -11.53 25.22 7.92
C LYS A 431 -11.94 24.02 7.08
N ASP A 432 -12.71 23.09 7.65
CA ASP A 432 -13.06 21.81 7.02
C ASP A 432 -13.94 22.02 5.78
N LYS A 433 -14.83 23.03 5.78
CA LYS A 433 -15.61 23.41 4.59
C LYS A 433 -14.72 23.73 3.38
N THR A 434 -13.61 24.42 3.61
CA THR A 434 -12.68 24.79 2.53
C THR A 434 -11.84 23.60 2.10
N ASP A 435 -11.37 22.79 3.06
CA ASP A 435 -10.60 21.58 2.77
C ASP A 435 -11.45 20.56 1.97
N ILE A 436 -12.74 20.38 2.28
CA ILE A 436 -13.65 19.49 1.54
C ILE A 436 -13.79 19.93 0.08
N ILE A 437 -13.92 21.23 -0.18
CA ILE A 437 -14.02 21.74 -1.56
C ILE A 437 -12.72 21.50 -2.34
N LEU A 438 -11.56 21.67 -1.68
CA LEU A 438 -10.27 21.36 -2.28
C LEU A 438 -10.14 19.88 -2.60
N ILE A 439 -10.58 18.99 -1.71
CA ILE A 439 -10.61 17.55 -1.96
C ILE A 439 -11.50 17.24 -3.16
N ASP A 440 -12.71 17.80 -3.19
CA ASP A 440 -13.67 17.58 -4.28
C ASP A 440 -13.13 18.06 -5.64
N SER A 441 -12.31 19.11 -5.66
CA SER A 441 -11.68 19.58 -6.90
C SER A 441 -10.70 18.57 -7.52
N ILE A 442 -10.05 17.74 -6.70
CA ILE A 442 -9.19 16.64 -7.20
C ILE A 442 -10.05 15.46 -7.65
N ILE A 443 -10.99 15.02 -6.81
CA ILE A 443 -11.84 13.85 -7.08
C ILE A 443 -12.68 14.07 -8.35
N LYS A 444 -13.21 15.29 -8.54
CA LYS A 444 -14.02 15.66 -9.72
C LYS A 444 -13.20 16.19 -10.90
N LYS A 445 -11.87 16.34 -10.74
CA LYS A 445 -10.95 16.92 -11.74
C LYS A 445 -11.33 18.35 -12.18
N ASP A 446 -11.76 19.19 -11.25
CA ASP A 446 -12.16 20.59 -11.49
C ASP A 446 -11.01 21.58 -11.17
N ALA A 447 -10.25 21.96 -12.20
CA ALA A 447 -9.08 22.81 -12.06
C ALA A 447 -9.41 24.26 -11.64
N TYR A 448 -10.55 24.81 -12.07
CA TYR A 448 -10.96 26.18 -11.73
C TYR A 448 -11.30 26.30 -10.24
N MET A 449 -12.11 25.36 -9.74
CA MET A 449 -12.43 25.29 -8.32
C MET A 449 -11.16 25.09 -7.48
N MET A 450 -10.25 24.21 -7.92
CA MET A 450 -8.97 24.02 -7.25
C MET A 450 -8.19 25.34 -7.13
N PHE A 451 -8.01 26.08 -8.24
CA PHE A 451 -7.25 27.33 -8.24
C PHE A 451 -7.89 28.40 -7.34
N LYS A 452 -9.18 28.66 -7.50
CA LYS A 452 -9.94 29.66 -6.72
C LYS A 452 -9.80 29.44 -5.22
N TYR A 453 -9.94 28.19 -4.76
CA TYR A 453 -9.89 27.87 -3.34
C TYR A 453 -8.46 27.78 -2.78
N LYS A 454 -7.46 27.39 -3.59
CA LYS A 454 -6.05 27.50 -3.18
C LYS A 454 -5.65 28.95 -2.90
N VAL A 455 -6.05 29.88 -3.77
CA VAL A 455 -5.83 31.32 -3.57
C VAL A 455 -6.52 31.80 -2.28
N LYS A 456 -7.78 31.40 -2.06
CA LYS A 456 -8.51 31.72 -0.82
C LYS A 456 -7.76 31.23 0.43
N VAL A 457 -7.30 29.98 0.45
CA VAL A 457 -6.54 29.41 1.58
C VAL A 457 -5.23 30.16 1.81
N TYR A 458 -4.51 30.48 0.72
CA TYR A 458 -3.26 31.24 0.80
C TYR A 458 -3.47 32.62 1.43
N ILE A 459 -4.48 33.37 0.98
CA ILE A 459 -4.83 34.70 1.52
C ILE A 459 -5.23 34.59 2.99
N GLN A 460 -6.10 33.64 3.34
CA GLN A 460 -6.54 33.42 4.72
C GLN A 460 -5.36 33.12 5.66
N ARG A 461 -4.37 32.34 5.19
CA ARG A 461 -3.17 32.05 5.97
C ARG A 461 -2.28 33.27 6.15
N LYS A 462 -2.06 34.07 5.11
CA LYS A 462 -1.31 35.34 5.20
C LYS A 462 -1.99 36.30 6.18
N PHE A 463 -3.31 36.41 6.11
CA PHE A 463 -4.08 37.23 7.04
C PHE A 463 -3.98 36.72 8.49
N ARG A 464 -4.06 35.40 8.72
CA ARG A 464 -3.88 34.80 10.05
C ARG A 464 -2.47 35.08 10.60
N ASN A 465 -1.44 34.89 9.78
CA ASN A 465 -0.06 35.16 10.17
C ASN A 465 0.15 36.65 10.49
N PHE A 466 -0.44 37.54 9.69
CA PHE A 466 -0.45 38.97 9.98
C PHE A 466 -1.11 39.24 11.34
N LYS A 467 -2.30 38.69 11.60
CA LYS A 467 -3.01 38.88 12.87
C LYS A 467 -2.26 38.35 14.10
N HIS A 468 -1.57 37.21 13.97
CA HIS A 468 -0.87 36.56 15.09
C HIS A 468 0.54 37.10 15.33
N TYR A 469 1.33 37.34 14.29
CA TYR A 469 2.76 37.65 14.45
C TYR A 469 3.09 39.12 14.17
N VAL A 470 2.42 39.73 13.19
CA VAL A 470 2.75 41.09 12.73
C VAL A 470 1.95 42.13 13.50
N LYS A 471 0.63 41.94 13.62
CA LYS A 471 -0.27 42.88 14.28
C LYS A 471 0.14 43.19 15.73
N PRO A 472 0.52 42.22 16.59
CA PRO A 472 0.95 42.55 17.95
C PRO A 472 2.23 43.40 17.96
N LYS A 473 3.21 43.09 17.11
CA LYS A 473 4.45 43.88 16.96
C LYS A 473 4.17 45.28 16.43
N LEU A 474 3.27 45.40 15.44
CA LEU A 474 2.85 46.68 14.90
C LEU A 474 2.13 47.53 15.96
N ILE A 475 1.23 46.92 16.75
CA ILE A 475 0.55 47.60 17.86
C ILE A 475 1.57 48.05 18.91
N PHE A 476 2.54 47.20 19.24
CA PHE A 476 3.62 47.55 20.17
C PHE A 476 4.45 48.74 19.67
N LEU A 477 4.89 48.70 18.42
CA LEU A 477 5.63 49.80 17.77
C LEU A 477 4.82 51.10 17.74
N LEU A 478 3.54 51.03 17.36
CA LEU A 478 2.64 52.19 17.33
C LEU A 478 2.40 52.77 18.73
N LYS A 479 2.39 51.94 19.78
CA LYS A 479 2.30 52.40 21.17
C LYS A 479 3.59 53.09 21.61
N MET A 480 4.75 52.52 21.27
CA MET A 480 6.07 53.09 21.55
C MET A 480 6.24 54.47 20.90
N LEU A 481 5.78 54.62 19.65
CA LEU A 481 5.80 55.90 18.92
C LEU A 481 4.64 56.85 19.29
N LYS A 482 3.78 56.50 20.25
CA LYS A 482 2.55 57.23 20.62
C LYS A 482 1.53 57.44 19.48
N LEU A 483 1.71 56.80 18.32
CA LEU A 483 0.83 56.87 17.15
C LEU A 483 -0.38 55.92 17.21
N TYR A 484 -0.45 55.04 18.21
CA TYR A 484 -1.51 54.03 18.31
C TYR A 484 -2.92 54.64 18.44
N LYS A 485 -3.10 55.71 19.22
CA LYS A 485 -4.41 56.39 19.36
C LYS A 485 -4.85 57.03 18.04
N ILE A 486 -3.93 57.68 17.32
CA ILE A 486 -4.19 58.35 16.03
C ILE A 486 -4.61 57.31 14.99
N THR A 487 -3.82 56.26 14.82
CA THR A 487 -4.09 55.18 13.85
C THR A 487 -5.37 54.40 14.18
N LYS A 488 -5.67 54.18 15.47
CA LYS A 488 -6.93 53.55 15.90
C LYS A 488 -8.14 54.43 15.56
N ASN A 489 -8.06 55.74 15.82
CA ASN A 489 -9.14 56.68 15.52
C ASN A 489 -9.36 56.83 14.01
N MET A 490 -8.30 56.92 13.21
CA MET A 490 -8.39 56.90 11.74
C MET A 490 -9.05 55.62 11.22
N TRP A 491 -8.71 54.46 11.78
CA TRP A 491 -9.34 53.20 11.38
C TRP A 491 -10.83 53.15 11.74
N HIS A 492 -11.23 53.66 12.91
CA HIS A 492 -12.64 53.77 13.28
C HIS A 492 -13.41 54.74 12.38
N TYR A 493 -12.82 55.89 12.03
CA TYR A 493 -13.39 56.87 11.11
C TYR A 493 -13.54 56.30 9.69
N LEU A 494 -12.52 55.62 9.15
CA LEU A 494 -12.60 54.96 7.84
C LEU A 494 -13.66 53.85 7.84
N LYS A 495 -13.79 53.11 8.94
CA LYS A 495 -14.78 52.03 9.07
C LYS A 495 -16.20 52.58 9.19
N SER A 496 -16.43 53.70 9.88
CA SER A 496 -17.75 54.35 9.91
C SER A 496 -18.10 54.93 8.54
N PHE A 497 -17.14 55.53 7.82
CA PHE A 497 -17.33 56.07 6.47
C PHE A 497 -17.70 54.97 5.46
N TYR A 498 -17.04 53.81 5.51
CA TYR A 498 -17.39 52.65 4.67
C TYR A 498 -18.76 52.04 5.00
N LYS A 499 -19.16 52.05 6.29
CA LYS A 499 -20.49 51.58 6.71
C LYS A 499 -21.59 52.54 6.25
N PHE A 500 -21.31 53.85 6.20
CA PHE A 500 -22.23 54.88 5.72
C PHE A 500 -22.46 54.78 4.20
N LYS A 501 -21.42 54.44 3.43
CA LYS A 501 -21.55 54.26 1.96
C LYS A 501 -22.35 53.02 1.54
N TYR A 502 -22.42 51.97 2.36
CA TYR A 502 -23.18 50.74 2.03
C TYR A 502 -24.67 50.81 2.39
N TYR A 503 -25.10 51.78 3.21
CA TYR A 503 -26.52 52.03 3.47
C TYR A 503 -27.17 53.00 2.47
N ASN A 504 -26.39 53.77 1.71
CA ASN A 504 -26.89 54.72 0.71
C ASN A 504 -26.97 54.16 -0.73
N TYR A 505 -26.84 52.84 -0.92
CA TYR A 505 -27.01 52.16 -2.22
C TYR A 505 -28.11 51.09 -2.23
N ASN A 506 -28.95 51.03 -1.17
CA ASN A 506 -30.16 50.21 -1.11
C ASN A 506 -31.37 51.07 -0.73
N ILE A 507 -31.62 52.11 -1.52
CA ILE A 507 -32.95 52.73 -1.68
C ILE A 507 -33.24 52.74 -3.18
#